data_AF-A0A352HR52-F1
#
_entry.id   AF-A0A352HR52-F1
#
_cell.length_a   1.000
_cell.length_b   1.000
_cell.length_c   1.000
_cell.angle_alpha   90.00
_cell.angle_beta   90.00
_cell.angle_gamma   90.00
#
_symmetry.space_group_name_H-M   'P 1'
#
loop_
_entity.id
_entity.type
_entity.pdbx_description
1 polymer ?
#
loop_
_entity_poly.entity_id
_entity_poly.type
_entity_poly.pdbx_seq_one_letter_code
_entity_poly.pdbx_strand_id
1 'polypeptide(L)' 'RVIVGADKITDVETEKLSAEIAKKIQDEMTYPGQVKITVIRETRAVSYAK' A
#
# COMPACT_ATOMS: atom_id res chain seq x y z
N ARG A 1 -1.87 6.83 -4.90
CA ARG A 1 -0.74 6.36 -4.06
C ARG A 1 -1.33 5.85 -2.77
N VAL A 2 -1.02 4.62 -2.35
CA VAL A 2 -1.52 4.03 -1.10
C VAL A 2 -0.37 4.04 -0.10
N ILE A 3 -0.59 4.59 1.09
CA ILE A 3 0.41 4.68 2.15
C ILE A 3 0.07 3.62 3.19
N VAL A 4 1.02 2.74 3.49
CA VAL A 4 0.84 1.64 4.43
C VAL A 4 1.79 1.84 5.60
N GLY A 5 1.23 1.82 6.82
CA GLY A 5 2.02 1.93 8.05
C GLY A 5 2.90 0.70 8.21
N ALA A 6 4.22 0.89 8.18
CA ALA A 6 5.21 -0.20 8.20
C ALA A 6 5.21 -1.02 9.51
N ASP A 7 4.66 -0.48 10.60
CA ASP A 7 4.55 -1.12 11.92
C ASP A 7 3.44 -2.16 12.02
N LYS A 8 2.44 -2.12 11.14
CA LYS A 8 1.24 -2.97 11.27
C LYS A 8 1.18 -4.11 10.26
N ILE A 9 2.05 -4.10 9.26
CA ILE A 9 1.96 -4.96 8.10
C ILE A 9 3.36 -5.45 7.71
N THR A 10 3.48 -6.76 7.55
CA THR A 10 4.69 -7.42 7.06
C THR A 10 4.85 -7.27 5.54
N ASP A 11 6.03 -7.59 5.00
CA ASP A 11 6.27 -7.52 3.54
C ASP A 11 5.30 -8.42 2.75
N VAL A 12 5.02 -9.62 3.27
CA VAL A 12 4.07 -10.57 2.67
C VAL A 12 2.64 -10.00 2.66
N GLU A 13 2.23 -9.35 3.74
CA GLU A 13 0.91 -8.70 3.82
C GLU A 13 0.84 -7.46 2.92
N THR A 14 1.95 -6.76 2.72
CA THR A 14 2.04 -5.60 1.81
C THR A 14 1.80 -6.03 0.36
N GLU A 15 2.39 -7.15 -0.06
CA GLU A 15 2.15 -7.73 -1.40
C GLU A 15 0.68 -8.12 -1.57
N LYS A 16 0.10 -8.84 -0.60
CA LYS A 16 -1.32 -9.23 -0.64
C LYS A 16 -2.24 -8.02 -0.71
N LEU A 17 -1.99 -6.99 0.11
CA LEU A 17 -2.78 -5.76 0.12
C LEU A 17 -2.72 -5.04 -1.23
N SER A 18 -1.56 -5.01 -1.88
CA SER A 18 -1.41 -4.41 -3.20
C SER A 18 -2.28 -5.11 -4.26
N ALA A 19 -2.34 -6.43 -4.22
CA ALA A 19 -3.14 -7.25 -5.12
C ALA A 19 -4.65 -7.12 -4.82
N GLU A 20 -5.04 -7.10 -3.54
CA GLU A 20 -6.44 -6.91 -3.15
C GLU A 20 -6.96 -5.53 -3.53
N ILE A 21 -6.16 -4.48 -3.36
CA ILE A 21 -6.52 -3.12 -3.80
C ILE A 21 -6.64 -3.06 -5.31
N ALA A 22 -5.73 -3.70 -6.06
CA ALA A 22 -5.82 -3.79 -7.51
C ALA A 22 -7.12 -4.43 -7.95
N LYS A 23 -7.48 -5.55 -7.34
CA LYS A 23 -8.71 -6.29 -7.63
C LYS A 23 -9.95 -5.48 -7.26
N LYS A 24 -9.99 -4.88 -6.08
CA LYS A 24 -11.10 -3.99 -5.66
C LYS A 24 -11.31 -2.83 -6.61
N ILE A 25 -10.24 -2.16 -7.04
CA ILE A 25 -10.34 -1.04 -7.99
C ILE A 25 -10.81 -1.52 -9.35
N GLN A 26 -10.37 -2.70 -9.80
CA GLN A 26 -10.83 -3.29 -11.05
C GLN A 26 -12.32 -3.70 -11.00
N ASP A 27 -12.79 -4.16 -9.83
CA ASP A 27 -14.18 -4.57 -9.62
C ASP A 27 -15.12 -3.35 -9.40
N GLU A 28 -14.70 -2.33 -8.65
CA GLU A 28 -15.48 -1.10 -8.40
C GLU A 28 -15.50 -0.15 -9.59
N MET A 29 -14.41 -0.09 -10.34
CA MET A 29 -14.21 0.82 -11.45
C MET A 29 -13.95 -0.03 -12.68
N THR A 30 -14.97 -0.20 -13.52
CA THR A 30 -14.84 -0.80 -14.86
C THR A 30 -14.03 0.13 -15.75
N TYR A 31 -12.75 0.29 -15.44
CA TYR A 31 -11.83 1.13 -16.17
C TYR A 31 -11.15 0.27 -17.24
N PRO A 32 -11.41 0.53 -18.54
CA PRO A 32 -10.65 -0.08 -19.61
C PRO A 32 -9.28 0.60 -19.67
N GLY A 33 -8.37 0.22 -18.77
CA GLY A 33 -7.05 0.83 -18.67
C GLY A 33 -6.14 0.14 -17.65
N GLN A 34 -4.83 0.32 -17.80
CA GLN A 34 -3.84 -0.23 -16.86
C GLN A 34 -3.65 0.73 -15.69
N VAL A 35 -4.07 0.31 -14.49
CA VAL A 35 -3.90 1.10 -13.27
C VAL A 35 -2.60 0.70 -12.58
N LYS A 36 -1.65 1.63 -12.47
CA LYS A 36 -0.38 1.40 -11.77
C LYS A 36 -0.53 1.70 -10.28
N ILE A 37 -0.41 0.67 -9.46
CA ILE A 37 -0.49 0.79 -8.00
C ILE A 37 0.93 0.72 -7.44
N THR A 38 1.25 1.65 -6.55
CA THR A 38 2.54 1.70 -5.85
C THR A 38 2.26 1.76 -4.37
N VAL A 39 2.72 0.74 -3.66
CA VAL A 39 2.68 0.65 -2.21
C VAL A 39 4.05 1.02 -1.69
N ILE A 40 4.09 2.00 -0.79
CA ILE A 40 5.34 2.48 -0.18
C ILE A 40 5.17 2.30 1.32
N ARG A 41 6.13 1.60 1.93
CA ARG A 41 6.27 1.49 3.39
C ARG A 41 7.09 2.68 3.87
N GLU A 42 6.53 3.50 4.76
CA GLU A 42 7.23 4.60 5.41
C GLU A 42 7.38 4.28 6.90
N THR A 43 8.62 4.20 7.39
CA THR A 43 8.94 4.10 8.82
C THR A 43 9.41 5.46 9.30
N ARG A 44 8.67 6.08 10.22
CA ARG A 44 9.06 7.37 10.82
C ARG A 44 9.63 7.12 12.21
N ALA A 45 10.93 7.28 12.36
CA ALA A 45 11.59 7.30 13.65
C ALA A 45 11.88 8.76 14.06
N VAL A 46 11.39 9.17 15.22
CA VAL A 46 11.68 10.49 15.80
C VAL A 46 12.41 10.24 17.12
N SER A 47 13.68 10.67 17.19
CA SER A 47 14.51 10.54 18.39
C SER A 47 14.81 11.93 18.94
N TYR A 48 14.55 12.12 20.23
CA TYR A 48 14.93 13.34 20.95
C TYR A 48 16.09 13.02 21.88
N ALA A 49 17.14 13.85 21.84
CA ALA A 49 18.21 13.87 22.83
C ALA A 49 17.99 15.08 23.74
N LYS A 50 18.27 14.93 25.04
CA LYS A 50 18.19 16.01 26.04
C LYS A 50 19.50 16.79 26.08
#